data_AF-A0A2T5P4R8-F1
#
_entry.id   AF-A0A2T5P4R8-F1
#
_cell.length_a   1.000
_cell.length_b   1.000
_cell.length_c   1.000
_cell.angle_alpha   90.00
_cell.angle_beta   90.00
_cell.angle_gamma   90.00
#
_symmetry.space_group_name_H-M   'P 1'
#
loop_
_entity.id
_entity.type
_entity.pdbx_description
1 polymer ?
#
loop_
_entity_poly.entity_id
_entity_poly.type
_entity_poly.pdbx_seq_one_letter_code
_entity_poly.pdbx_strand_id
1 'polypeptide(L)'
;MNEIENLSKRLQASIFELLGPIQATKEINYEAFNRADEVGRELTRLLKGQELLPKGALYSLDMAVGVLLNEAEYCRDKEEVLAVARALRLTYGLLLCGEAHDE
;
A
#
# COMPACT_ATOMS: atom_id res chain seq x y z
N MET A 1 18.71 6.69 -6.11
CA MET A 1 17.87 6.21 -7.24
C MET A 1 17.62 4.71 -7.19
N ASN A 2 18.67 3.87 -7.05
CA ASN A 2 18.53 2.41 -6.95
C ASN A 2 17.65 1.95 -5.75
N GLU A 3 17.78 2.60 -4.60
CA GLU A 3 17.00 2.28 -3.40
C GLU A 3 15.48 2.55 -3.55
N ILE A 4 15.10 3.74 -4.04
CA ILE A 4 13.69 4.09 -4.30
C ILE A 4 13.06 3.11 -5.29
N GLU A 5 13.79 2.73 -6.34
CA GLU A 5 13.32 1.75 -7.32
C GLU A 5 13.13 0.37 -6.69
N ASN A 6 14.08 -0.08 -5.86
CA ASN A 6 13.99 -1.36 -5.15
C ASN A 6 12.83 -1.38 -4.15
N LEU A 7 12.64 -0.31 -3.37
CA LEU A 7 11.51 -0.17 -2.45
C LEU A 7 10.19 -0.12 -3.21
N SER A 8 10.14 0.58 -4.34
CA SER A 8 8.95 0.60 -5.20
C SER A 8 8.58 -0.81 -5.68
N LYS A 9 9.56 -1.60 -6.13
CA LYS A 9 9.33 -3.00 -6.55
C LYS A 9 8.89 -3.89 -5.38
N ARG A 10 9.49 -3.72 -4.20
CA ARG A 10 9.12 -4.46 -2.98
C ARG A 10 7.69 -4.13 -2.52
N LEU A 11 7.31 -2.86 -2.60
CA LEU A 11 5.96 -2.41 -2.29
C LEU A 11 4.95 -3.05 -3.24
N GLN A 12 5.23 -3.01 -4.54
CA GLN A 12 4.38 -3.61 -5.57
C GLN A 12 4.21 -5.13 -5.37
N ALA A 13 5.30 -5.84 -5.06
CA ALA A 13 5.23 -7.27 -4.77
C ALA A 13 4.39 -7.57 -3.53
N SER A 14 4.60 -6.81 -2.44
CA SER A 14 3.84 -7.00 -1.19
C SER A 14 2.35 -6.69 -1.37
N ILE A 15 2.01 -5.68 -2.18
CA ILE A 15 0.63 -5.39 -2.57
C ILE A 15 0.02 -6.55 -3.37
N PHE A 16 0.75 -7.12 -4.31
CA PHE A 16 0.25 -8.26 -5.08
C PHE A 16 -0.03 -9.48 -4.17
N GLU A 17 0.88 -9.78 -3.24
CA GLU A 17 0.72 -10.83 -2.24
C GLU A 17 -0.43 -10.58 -1.26
N LEU A 18 -0.73 -9.31 -0.95
CA LEU A 18 -1.86 -8.91 -0.13
C LEU A 18 -3.20 -9.18 -0.84
N LEU A 19 -3.29 -8.84 -2.13
CA LEU A 19 -4.55 -8.90 -2.87
C LEU A 19 -4.93 -10.31 -3.34
N GLY A 20 -3.95 -11.20 -3.55
CA GLY A 20 -4.21 -12.57 -4.01
C GLY A 20 -5.23 -13.32 -3.12
N PRO A 21 -5.01 -13.42 -1.80
CA PRO A 21 -5.94 -14.06 -0.88
C PRO A 21 -7.29 -13.36 -0.76
N ILE A 22 -7.35 -12.03 -0.87
CA ILE A 22 -8.62 -11.28 -0.88
C ILE A 22 -9.51 -11.75 -2.02
N GLN A 23 -8.95 -11.98 -3.20
CA GLN A 23 -9.71 -12.43 -4.36
C GLN A 23 -10.09 -13.92 -4.28
N ALA A 24 -9.21 -14.77 -3.73
CA ALA A 24 -9.38 -16.22 -3.71
C ALA A 24 -10.15 -16.76 -2.49
N THR A 25 -9.77 -16.33 -1.29
CA THR A 25 -10.27 -16.85 -0.01
C THR A 25 -11.08 -15.85 0.80
N LYS A 26 -11.15 -14.58 0.36
CA LYS A 26 -11.86 -13.49 1.05
C LYS A 26 -11.28 -13.19 2.45
N GLU A 27 -9.98 -13.41 2.59
CA GLU A 27 -9.19 -13.21 3.80
C GLU A 27 -8.00 -12.29 3.53
N ILE A 28 -7.57 -11.55 4.57
CA ILE A 28 -6.42 -10.66 4.51
C ILE A 28 -5.14 -11.44 4.77
N ASN A 29 -4.14 -11.21 3.92
CA ASN A 29 -2.77 -11.60 4.23
C ASN A 29 -2.06 -10.50 5.03
N TYR A 30 -2.12 -10.62 6.36
CA TYR A 30 -1.53 -9.66 7.28
C TYR A 30 -0.02 -9.51 7.15
N GLU A 31 0.67 -10.59 6.83
CA GLU A 31 2.12 -10.57 6.66
C GLU A 31 2.52 -9.72 5.45
N ALA A 32 1.80 -9.89 4.35
CA ALA A 32 1.97 -9.07 3.14
C ALA A 32 1.57 -7.60 3.37
N PHE A 33 0.49 -7.36 4.13
CA PHE A 33 0.11 -5.99 4.51
C PHE A 33 1.20 -5.32 5.35
N ASN A 34 1.72 -5.96 6.39
CA ASN A 34 2.74 -5.38 7.25
C ASN A 34 4.01 -5.02 6.47
N ARG A 35 4.43 -5.89 5.53
CA ARG A 35 5.53 -5.57 4.60
C ARG A 35 5.20 -4.36 3.72
N ALA A 36 4.00 -4.30 3.16
CA ALA A 36 3.58 -3.18 2.33
C ALA A 36 3.54 -1.86 3.13
N ASP A 37 3.05 -1.88 4.37
CA ASP A 37 3.01 -0.70 5.25
C ASP A 37 4.42 -0.24 5.62
N GLU A 38 5.31 -1.15 6.03
CA GLU A 38 6.69 -0.84 6.37
C GLU A 38 7.46 -0.22 5.19
N VAL A 39 7.40 -0.87 4.01
CA VAL A 39 8.05 -0.36 2.81
C VAL A 39 7.42 0.95 2.35
N GLY A 40 6.10 1.10 2.49
CA GLY A 40 5.38 2.33 2.19
C GLY A 40 5.85 3.50 3.05
N ARG A 41 5.98 3.29 4.37
CA ARG A 41 6.53 4.29 5.31
C ARG A 41 7.95 4.69 4.93
N GLU A 42 8.81 3.71 4.67
CA GLU A 42 10.18 3.97 4.24
C GLU A 42 10.23 4.79 2.94
N LEU A 43 9.37 4.46 1.97
CA LEU A 43 9.25 5.18 0.72
C LEU A 43 8.79 6.63 0.93
N THR A 44 7.82 6.88 1.83
CA THR A 44 7.40 8.25 2.19
C THR A 44 8.52 9.06 2.82
N ARG A 45 9.35 8.45 3.68
CA ARG A 45 10.52 9.12 4.27
C ARG A 45 11.54 9.54 3.21
N LEU A 46 11.87 8.64 2.28
CA LEU A 46 12.86 8.93 1.24
C LEU A 46 12.39 9.97 0.23
N LEU A 47 11.08 10.02 -0.06
CA LEU A 47 10.48 10.91 -1.05
C LEU A 47 9.94 12.21 -0.45
N LYS A 48 10.09 12.45 0.86
CA LYS A 48 9.66 13.69 1.51
C LYS A 48 10.26 14.91 0.80
N GLY A 49 9.40 15.84 0.39
CA GLY A 49 9.78 17.05 -0.35
C GLY A 49 10.30 16.84 -1.77
N GLN A 50 10.25 15.62 -2.32
CA GLN A 50 10.62 15.37 -3.72
C GLN A 50 9.42 15.57 -4.66
N GLU A 51 9.65 16.22 -5.80
CA GLU A 51 8.60 16.42 -6.83
C GLU A 51 8.37 15.18 -7.70
N LEU A 52 9.40 14.34 -7.89
CA LEU A 52 9.33 13.16 -8.75
C LEU A 52 8.99 11.91 -7.94
N LEU A 53 7.79 11.37 -8.20
CA LEU A 53 7.28 10.18 -7.52
C LEU A 53 7.31 8.92 -8.40
N PRO A 54 7.55 7.74 -7.81
CA PRO A 54 7.55 6.47 -8.53
C PRO A 54 6.12 6.06 -8.93
N LYS A 55 5.74 6.35 -10.18
CA LYS A 55 4.40 6.09 -10.73
C LYS A 55 3.89 4.67 -10.49
N GLY A 56 4.77 3.66 -10.62
CA GLY A 56 4.38 2.26 -10.41
C GLY A 56 3.93 1.98 -8.96
N ALA A 57 4.63 2.55 -7.97
CA ALA A 57 4.24 2.42 -6.57
C ALA A 57 2.92 3.13 -6.27
N LEU A 58 2.75 4.36 -6.79
CA LEU A 58 1.49 5.11 -6.65
C LEU A 58 0.31 4.36 -7.27
N TYR A 59 0.49 3.82 -8.47
CA TYR A 59 -0.54 3.04 -9.16
C TYR A 59 -0.92 1.79 -8.38
N SER A 60 0.06 1.03 -7.87
CA SER A 60 -0.23 -0.17 -7.09
C SER A 60 -0.95 0.15 -5.78
N LEU A 61 -0.60 1.25 -5.10
CA LEU A 61 -1.31 1.68 -3.89
C LEU A 61 -2.77 2.05 -4.19
N ASP A 62 -3.00 2.90 -5.20
CA ASP A 62 -4.35 3.31 -5.61
C ASP A 62 -5.22 2.11 -6.01
N MET A 63 -4.67 1.22 -6.83
CA MET A 63 -5.32 -0.02 -7.24
C MET A 63 -5.65 -0.90 -6.04
N ALA A 64 -4.71 -1.10 -5.11
CA ALA A 64 -4.94 -1.92 -3.92
C ALA A 64 -6.07 -1.35 -3.04
N VAL A 65 -6.08 -0.03 -2.83
CA VAL A 65 -7.15 0.65 -2.08
C VAL A 65 -8.50 0.39 -2.78
N GLY A 66 -8.57 0.55 -4.10
CA GLY A 66 -9.79 0.28 -4.86
C GLY A 66 -10.28 -1.16 -4.71
N VAL A 67 -9.39 -2.14 -4.85
CA VAL A 67 -9.73 -3.57 -4.69
C VAL A 67 -10.22 -3.85 -3.28
N LEU A 68 -9.49 -3.42 -2.25
CA LEU A 68 -9.88 -3.67 -0.85
C LEU A 68 -11.24 -3.06 -0.52
N LEU A 69 -11.52 -1.83 -0.98
CA LEU A 69 -12.81 -1.18 -0.76
C LEU A 69 -13.96 -1.93 -1.47
N ASN A 70 -13.73 -2.39 -2.70
CA ASN A 70 -14.74 -3.12 -3.46
C ASN A 70 -15.00 -4.53 -2.91
N GLU A 71 -13.98 -5.18 -2.38
CA GLU A 71 -14.04 -6.55 -1.87
C GLU A 71 -14.46 -6.62 -0.39
N ALA A 72 -14.37 -5.53 0.38
CA ALA A 72 -14.59 -5.51 1.82
C ALA A 72 -15.96 -6.08 2.25
N GLU A 73 -17.03 -5.79 1.51
CA GLU A 73 -18.38 -6.30 1.80
C GLU A 73 -18.51 -7.82 1.64
N TYR A 74 -17.59 -8.44 0.91
CA TYR A 74 -17.58 -9.88 0.63
C TYR A 74 -16.52 -10.63 1.45
N CYS A 75 -15.71 -9.89 2.23
CA CYS A 75 -14.68 -10.46 3.08
C CYS A 75 -15.24 -10.89 4.44
N ARG A 76 -14.59 -11.87 5.07
CA ARG A 76 -15.00 -12.36 6.40
C ARG A 76 -14.91 -11.25 7.44
N ASP A 77 -13.79 -10.54 7.44
CA ASP A 77 -13.49 -9.47 8.39
C ASP A 77 -13.48 -8.11 7.69
N LYS A 78 -14.68 -7.65 7.30
CA LYS A 78 -14.89 -6.39 6.59
C LYS A 78 -14.14 -5.20 7.21
N GLU A 79 -14.26 -5.02 8.53
CA GLU A 79 -13.66 -3.87 9.21
C GLU A 79 -12.14 -3.88 9.15
N GLU A 80 -11.54 -5.07 9.15
CA GLU A 80 -10.10 -5.24 8.99
C GLU A 80 -9.66 -4.90 7.57
N VAL A 81 -10.42 -5.33 6.54
CA VAL A 81 -10.13 -4.99 5.14
C VAL A 81 -10.20 -3.48 4.93
N LEU A 82 -11.22 -2.83 5.51
CA LEU A 82 -11.35 -1.39 5.47
C LEU A 82 -10.22 -0.68 6.22
N ALA A 83 -9.74 -1.23 7.33
CA ALA A 83 -8.59 -0.69 8.06
C ALA A 83 -7.31 -0.75 7.22
N VAL A 84 -7.05 -1.88 6.54
CA VAL A 84 -5.93 -2.04 5.62
C VAL A 84 -6.04 -1.06 4.45
N ALA A 85 -7.23 -0.90 3.85
CA ALA A 85 -7.46 0.06 2.77
C ALA A 85 -7.17 1.50 3.21
N ARG A 86 -7.59 1.88 4.43
CA ARG A 86 -7.31 3.20 5.00
C ARG A 86 -5.81 3.43 5.21
N ALA A 87 -5.09 2.44 5.71
CA ALA A 87 -3.64 2.53 5.91
C ALA A 87 -2.88 2.72 4.60
N LEU A 88 -3.18 1.92 3.56
CA LEU A 88 -2.57 2.08 2.25
C LEU A 88 -2.93 3.43 1.60
N ARG A 89 -4.17 3.90 1.79
CA ARG A 89 -4.62 5.21 1.31
C ARG A 89 -3.88 6.36 1.99
N LEU A 90 -3.57 6.24 3.29
CA LEU A 90 -2.75 7.22 4.00
C LEU A 90 -1.36 7.30 3.39
N THR A 91 -0.69 6.16 3.19
CA THR A 91 0.62 6.11 2.53
C THR A 91 0.60 6.74 1.14
N TYR A 92 -0.42 6.44 0.34
CA TYR A 92 -0.61 7.07 -0.98
C TYR A 92 -0.75 8.60 -0.87
N GLY A 93 -1.59 9.07 0.05
CA GLY A 93 -1.79 10.51 0.28
C GLY A 93 -0.51 11.22 0.71
N LEU A 94 0.24 10.64 1.64
CA LEU A 94 1.53 11.18 2.10
C LEU A 94 2.54 11.28 0.97
N LEU A 95 2.65 10.25 0.10
CA LEU A 95 3.51 10.31 -1.08
C LEU A 95 3.12 11.46 -2.02
N LEU A 96 1.82 11.66 -2.26
CA LEU A 96 1.36 12.77 -3.11
C LEU A 96 1.62 14.15 -2.50
N CYS A 97 1.48 14.28 -1.18
CA CYS A 97 1.74 15.51 -0.45
C CYS A 97 3.23 15.77 -0.23
N GLY A 98 4.10 14.79 -0.50
CA GLY A 98 5.53 14.89 -0.20
C GLY A 98 5.81 14.88 1.31
N GLU A 99 4.96 14.20 2.09
CA GLU A 99 5.04 14.06 3.55
C GLU A 99 5.40 12.62 3.96
N ALA A 100 5.66 12.40 5.25
CA ALA A 100 6.02 11.10 5.81
C ALA A 100 5.18 10.78 7.06
N HIS A 101 5.05 9.50 7.37
CA HIS A 101 4.26 9.03 8.54
C HIS A 101 4.82 9.46 9.90
N ASP A 102 6.12 9.76 9.97
CA ASP A 102 6.82 10.12 11.20
C ASP A 102 6.86 11.66 11.33
N GLU A 103 5.83 12.23 11.97
CA GLU A 103 5.84 13.56 12.58
C GLU A 103 5.75 13.47 14.10
#